data_AF-A0A3Q8T8C6-F1
#
_entry.id   AF-A0A3Q8T8C6-F1
#
_cell.length_a   1.000
_cell.length_b   1.000
_cell.length_c   1.000
_cell.angle_alpha   90.00
_cell.angle_beta   90.00
_cell.angle_gamma   90.00
#
_symmetry.space_group_name_H-M   'P 1'
#
loop_
_entity.id
_entity.type
_entity.pdbx_description
1 polymer ?
#
loop_
_entity_poly.entity_id
_entity_poly.type
_entity_poly.pdbx_seq_one_letter_code
_entity_poly.pdbx_strand_id
1 'polypeptide(L)' 'MKKKAEQILHQVGLSSVEAVRLFYTQVCLHKGLPFEAKIPNRATVRAIEDATKRKTSRATNIDDILND' A
#
# COMPACT_ATOMS: atom_id res chain seq x y z
N MET A 1 18.28 -10.27 2.57
CA MET A 1 16.80 -10.24 2.47
C MET A 1 16.14 -10.85 3.70
N LYS A 2 16.34 -12.15 3.99
CA LYS A 2 15.74 -12.84 5.15
C LYS A 2 15.92 -12.13 6.51
N LYS A 3 17.15 -11.79 6.88
CA LYS A 3 17.42 -11.06 8.14
C LYS A 3 16.70 -9.72 8.27
N LYS A 4 16.55 -8.98 7.16
CA LYS A 4 15.83 -7.68 7.17
C LYS A 4 14.33 -7.90 7.39
N ALA A 5 13.74 -8.90 6.76
CA ALA A 5 12.34 -9.26 6.96
C ALA A 5 12.09 -9.73 8.40
N GLU A 6 12.98 -10.57 8.94
CA GLU A 6 12.90 -11.05 10.33
C GLU A 6 13.00 -9.89 11.34
N GLN A 7 13.87 -8.91 11.11
CA GLN A 7 13.93 -7.71 11.94
C GLN A 7 12.63 -6.90 11.93
N ILE A 8 12.04 -6.70 10.74
CA ILE A 8 10.77 -5.97 10.61
C ILE A 8 9.63 -6.72 11.31
N LEU A 9 9.54 -8.04 11.10
CA LEU A 9 8.53 -8.88 11.75
C LEU A 9 8.68 -8.85 13.28
N HIS A 10 9.90 -8.94 13.80
CA HIS A 10 10.14 -8.86 15.24
C HIS A 10 9.78 -7.48 15.82
N GLN A 11 10.00 -6.39 15.09
CA GLN A 11 9.58 -5.05 15.52
C GLN A 11 8.06 -4.90 15.65
N VAL A 12 7.29 -5.64 14.86
CA VAL A 12 5.82 -5.67 14.95
C VAL A 12 5.31 -6.81 15.84
N GLY A 13 6.19 -7.51 16.57
CA GLY A 13 5.82 -8.57 17.50
C GLY A 13 5.41 -9.89 16.84
N LEU A 14 5.82 -10.12 15.58
CA LEU A 14 5.52 -11.33 14.84
C LEU A 14 6.78 -12.16 14.59
N SER A 15 6.70 -13.46 14.79
CA SER A 15 7.68 -14.40 14.25
C SER A 15 7.43 -14.66 12.75
N SER A 16 8.46 -15.15 12.06
CA SER A 16 8.34 -15.57 10.65
C SER A 16 7.24 -16.61 10.43
N VAL A 17 7.02 -17.50 11.41
CA VAL A 17 6.00 -18.55 11.34
C VAL A 17 4.59 -17.96 11.47
N GLU A 18 4.40 -17.00 12.36
CA GLU A 18 3.13 -16.30 12.54
C GLU A 18 2.78 -15.44 11.32
N ALA A 19 3.77 -14.78 10.72
CA ALA A 19 3.57 -14.02 9.49
C ALA A 19 3.11 -14.92 8.33
N VAL A 20 3.70 -16.12 8.19
CA VAL A 20 3.28 -17.11 7.18
C VAL A 20 1.87 -17.63 7.47
N ARG A 21 1.52 -17.88 8.73
CA ARG A 21 0.15 -18.27 9.11
C ARG A 21 -0.86 -17.19 8.76
N LEU A 22 -0.58 -15.93 9.10
CA LEU A 22 -1.41 -14.77 8.76
C LEU A 22 -1.61 -14.65 7.24
N PHE A 23 -0.55 -14.85 6.46
CA PHE A 23 -0.64 -14.87 5.00
C PHE A 23 -1.66 -15.91 4.51
N TYR A 24 -1.57 -17.16 4.96
CA TYR A 24 -2.53 -18.20 4.56
C TYR A 24 -3.96 -17.90 5.00
N THR A 25 -4.14 -17.40 6.23
CA THR A 25 -5.47 -17.00 6.73
C THR A 25 -6.10 -15.95 5.83
N GLN A 26 -5.33 -14.94 5.43
CA GLN A 26 -5.82 -13.88 4.55
C GLN A 26 -6.10 -14.39 3.13
N VAL A 27 -5.28 -15.31 2.61
CA VAL A 27 -5.56 -15.98 1.32
C VAL A 27 -6.90 -16.71 1.35
N CYS A 28 -7.16 -17.47 2.42
CA CYS A 28 -8.41 -18.20 2.57
C CYS A 28 -9.61 -17.27 2.74
N LEU A 29 -9.47 -16.21 3.54
CA LEU A 29 -10.56 -15.28 3.85
C LEU A 29 -10.99 -14.47 2.63
N HIS A 30 -10.03 -13.96 1.87
CA HIS A 30 -10.28 -13.06 0.74
C HIS A 30 -10.32 -13.78 -0.62
N LYS A 31 -10.10 -15.10 -0.65
CA LYS A 31 -9.98 -15.91 -1.88
C LYS A 31 -9.03 -15.28 -2.91
N GLY A 32 -7.95 -14.68 -2.43
CA GLY A 32 -7.02 -13.87 -3.21
C GLY A 32 -5.74 -13.58 -2.44
N LEU A 33 -4.72 -13.03 -3.10
CA LEU A 33 -3.49 -12.69 -2.40
C LEU A 33 -3.72 -11.52 -1.42
N PRO A 34 -3.17 -11.58 -0.21
CA PRO A 34 -3.43 -10.60 0.85
C PRO A 34 -2.55 -9.36 0.73
N PHE A 35 -2.42 -8.84 -0.50
CA PHE A 35 -1.62 -7.65 -0.75
C PHE A 35 -2.31 -6.74 -1.78
N GLU A 36 -2.70 -5.55 -1.33
CA GLU A 36 -2.48 -4.31 -2.08
C GLU A 36 -1.83 -3.27 -1.14
N ALA A 37 -0.68 -3.62 -0.55
CA ALA A 37 0.11 -2.70 0.24
C ALA A 37 1.50 -2.55 -0.39
N LYS A 38 1.64 -1.56 -1.28
CA LYS A 38 2.94 -1.13 -1.77
C LYS A 38 3.39 0.05 -0.92
N ILE A 39 4.64 0.03 -0.45
CA ILE A 39 5.31 1.27 -0.03
C ILE A 39 5.19 2.22 -1.23
N PRO A 40 4.62 3.43 -1.06
CA PRO A 40 4.44 4.36 -2.17
C PRO A 40 5.79 4.56 -2.85
N ASN A 41 5.84 4.30 -4.16
CA ASN A 41 7.07 4.54 -4.89
C ASN A 41 7.30 6.06 -4.97
N ARG A 42 8.50 6.48 -5.41
CA ARG A 42 8.84 7.91 -5.46
C ARG A 42 7.84 8.75 -6.25
N ALA A 43 7.20 8.19 -7.27
CA ALA A 43 6.17 8.89 -8.05
C ALA A 43 4.87 9.05 -7.25
N THR A 44 4.43 8.00 -6.56
CA THR A 44 3.24 8.05 -5.68
C THR A 44 3.44 9.01 -4.51
N VAL A 45 4.62 9.03 -3.87
CA VAL A 45 4.93 10.00 -2.81
C VAL A 45 4.84 11.43 -3.34
N ARG A 46 5.45 11.71 -4.50
CA ARG A 46 5.38 13.04 -5.14
C ARG A 46 3.96 13.46 -5.47
N ALA A 47 3.15 12.55 -6.02
CA ALA A 47 1.75 12.83 -6.34
C ALA A 47 0.94 13.20 -5.08
N ILE A 48 1.17 12.51 -3.96
CA ILE A 48 0.53 12.82 -2.67
C ILE A 48 1.00 14.19 -2.16
N GLU A 49 2.30 14.50 -2.24
CA GLU A 49 2.83 15.80 -1.86
C GLU A 49 2.26 16.94 -2.71
N ASP A 50 2.14 16.75 -4.03
CA ASP A 50 1.62 17.76 -4.95
C ASP A 50 0.12 17.99 -4.72
N ALA A 51 -0.65 16.93 -4.46
CA ALA A 51 -2.04 17.04 -4.02
C ALA A 51 -2.17 17.82 -2.70
N THR A 52 -1.30 17.53 -1.72
CA THR A 52 -1.29 18.23 -0.42
C THR A 52 -0.93 19.71 -0.59
N LYS A 53 -0.01 20.03 -1.51
CA LYS A 53 0.40 21.39 -1.85
C LYS A 53 -0.58 22.11 -2.81
N ARG A 54 -1.72 21.48 -3.15
CA ARG A 54 -2.73 22.00 -4.11
C ARG A 54 -2.15 22.33 -5.50
N LYS A 55 -1.14 21.57 -5.94
CA LYS A 55 -0.52 21.66 -7.28
C LYS A 55 -1.17 20.72 -8.30
N THR A 56 -2.42 20.33 -8.09
CA THR A 56 -3.19 19.45 -8.97
C THR A 56 -4.23 20.25 -9.76
N SER A 57 -4.66 19.73 -10.92
CA SER A 57 -5.78 20.31 -11.67
C SER A 57 -7.06 20.30 -10.84
N ARG A 58 -7.91 21.30 -11.08
CA ARG A 58 -9.23 21.43 -10.45
C ARG A 58 -10.28 21.25 -11.53
N ALA A 59 -11.21 20.35 -11.28
CA ALA A 59 -12.40 20.16 -12.07
C ALA A 59 -13.62 20.64 -11.28
N THR A 60 -14.58 21.25 -11.97
CA THR A 60 -15.73 21.89 -11.32
C THR A 60 -16.97 21.00 -11.37
N ASN A 61 -17.01 20.10 -12.34
CA ASN A 61 -18.08 19.13 -12.53
C ASN A 61 -17.49 17.76 -12.95
N ILE A 62 -18.34 16.74 -13.02
CA ILE A 62 -17.92 15.38 -13.36
C ILE A 62 -17.47 15.30 -14.83
N ASP A 63 -18.10 16.04 -15.73
CA ASP A 63 -17.75 16.06 -17.16
C ASP A 63 -16.36 16.65 -17.40
N ASP A 64 -15.93 17.64 -16.61
CA ASP A 64 -14.59 18.21 -16.63
C ASP A 64 -13.54 17.17 -16.23
N ILE A 65 -13.86 16.23 -15.32
CA ILE A 65 -12.94 15.17 -14.87
C ILE A 65 -12.75 14.10 -15.94
N LEU A 66 -13.84 13.74 -16.65
CA LEU A 66 -13.80 12.66 -17.64
C LEU A 66 -13.27 13.10 -19.01
N ASN A 67 -13.28 14.39 -19.31
CA ASN A 67 -12.83 14.95 -20.60
C ASN A 67 -11.46 15.66 -20.55
N ASP A 68 -10.76 15.62 -19.41
CA ASP A 68 -9.35 16.06 -19.22
C ASP A 68 -8.36 14.98 -19.76
#